data_AF-K0KMC5-F1
#
_entry.id   AF-K0KMC5-F1
#
_cell.length_a   1.000
_cell.length_b   1.000
_cell.length_c   1.000
_cell.angle_alpha   90.00
_cell.angle_beta   90.00
_cell.angle_gamma   90.00
#
_symmetry.space_group_name_H-M   'P 1'
#
loop_
_entity.id
_entity.type
_entity.pdbx_description
1 polymer ?
#
loop_
_entity_poly.entity_id
_entity_poly.type
_entity_poly.pdbx_seq_one_letter_code
_entity_poly.pdbx_strand_id
1 'polypeptide(L)'
;MLLYKFFTLLISISIILCDSTPKTRKSCIAGSDCIYTLQFTNIPQGSSQLLIYGRLISENVKVDSISSSIDSDSVNEQDGGDTAIYELLEISNNVQDLKVLIKTSTLDDTDYRKDVSVSLIGGFSGDDIESTQFQIMFQ
;
A
#
# COMPACT_ATOMS: atom_id res chain seq x y z
N MET A 1 -56.18 -6.01 23.84
CA MET A 1 -55.21 -5.01 23.36
C MET A 1 -53.82 -5.53 23.72
N LEU A 2 -53.19 -6.30 22.81
CA LEU A 2 -51.88 -6.91 23.05
C LEU A 2 -50.79 -5.89 22.70
N LEU A 3 -50.04 -5.46 23.71
CA LEU A 3 -48.92 -4.53 23.57
C LEU A 3 -47.66 -5.32 23.21
N TYR A 4 -47.30 -5.38 21.93
CA TYR A 4 -46.03 -5.95 21.48
C TYR A 4 -44.88 -5.04 21.92
N LYS A 5 -44.09 -5.51 22.90
CA LYS A 5 -42.80 -4.91 23.23
C LYS A 5 -41.81 -5.29 22.13
N PHE A 6 -41.49 -4.32 21.25
CA PHE A 6 -40.35 -4.42 20.35
C PHE A 6 -39.07 -4.36 21.20
N PHE A 7 -38.36 -5.49 21.26
CA PHE A 7 -37.04 -5.59 21.87
C PHE A 7 -36.03 -5.25 20.76
N THR A 8 -35.59 -3.99 20.71
CA THR A 8 -34.57 -3.56 19.76
C THR A 8 -33.23 -4.11 20.22
N LEU A 9 -32.79 -5.21 19.61
CA LEU A 9 -31.44 -5.76 19.78
C LEU A 9 -30.45 -4.78 19.13
N LEU A 10 -29.86 -3.89 19.92
CA LEU A 10 -28.69 -3.13 19.48
C LEU A 10 -27.51 -4.09 19.38
N ILE A 11 -27.30 -4.65 18.20
CA ILE A 11 -26.03 -5.29 17.86
C ILE A 11 -25.03 -4.15 17.68
N SER A 12 -24.22 -3.90 18.71
CA SER A 12 -23.04 -3.06 18.60
C SER A 12 -22.02 -3.80 17.72
N ILE A 13 -22.10 -3.59 16.40
CA ILE A 13 -21.00 -4.00 15.51
C ILE A 13 -19.86 -3.03 15.82
N SER A 14 -18.98 -3.43 16.73
CA SER A 14 -17.67 -2.82 16.88
C SER A 14 -16.87 -3.16 15.63
N ILE A 15 -17.05 -2.38 14.57
CA ILE A 15 -16.11 -2.38 13.45
C ILE A 15 -14.81 -1.86 14.05
N ILE A 16 -13.89 -2.76 14.38
CA ILE A 16 -12.53 -2.40 14.72
C ILE A 16 -11.93 -1.91 13.39
N LEU A 17 -12.06 -0.61 13.12
CA LEU A 17 -11.29 0.03 12.07
C LEU A 17 -9.81 -0.01 12.52
N CYS A 18 -9.14 -1.10 12.21
CA CYS A 18 -7.69 -1.09 12.13
C CYS A 18 -7.35 -0.13 10.98
N ASP A 19 -7.03 1.12 11.31
CA ASP A 19 -6.49 2.07 10.36
C ASP A 19 -5.14 1.53 9.87
N SER A 20 -5.17 0.87 8.72
CA SER A 20 -4.00 0.30 8.06
C SER A 20 -3.38 1.29 7.08
N THR A 21 -3.69 2.59 7.20
CA THR A 21 -3.08 3.63 6.37
C THR A 21 -1.58 3.73 6.70
N PRO A 22 -0.68 3.50 5.74
CA PRO A 22 0.75 3.57 6.01
C PRO A 22 1.21 5.02 6.17
N LYS A 23 2.29 5.21 6.92
CA LYS A 23 3.08 6.44 6.85
C LYS A 23 3.81 6.48 5.51
N THR A 24 3.87 7.66 4.91
CA THR A 24 4.37 7.82 3.55
C THR A 24 5.57 8.73 3.49
N ARG A 25 6.52 8.43 2.59
CA ARG A 25 7.65 9.30 2.27
C ARG A 25 7.96 9.22 0.78
N LYS A 26 8.23 10.38 0.17
CA LYS A 26 8.77 10.50 -1.19
C LYS A 26 10.20 11.02 -1.10
N SER A 27 11.11 10.40 -1.86
CA SER A 27 12.49 10.86 -2.01
C SER A 27 12.87 10.77 -3.48
N CYS A 28 13.11 11.90 -4.13
CA CYS A 28 13.52 11.94 -5.53
C CYS A 28 14.94 12.48 -5.66
N ILE A 29 15.77 11.77 -6.41
CA ILE A 29 17.07 12.26 -6.86
C ILE A 29 16.82 13.03 -8.15
N ALA A 30 17.47 14.20 -8.29
CA ALA A 30 17.37 14.96 -9.52
C ALA A 30 17.91 14.10 -10.68
N GLY A 31 17.09 13.90 -11.71
CA GLY A 31 17.53 13.35 -12.99
C GLY A 31 17.14 11.90 -13.30
N SER A 32 16.59 11.11 -12.38
CA SER A 32 15.93 9.85 -12.80
C SER A 32 15.09 9.19 -11.71
N ASP A 33 15.60 9.01 -10.49
CA ASP A 33 14.99 8.03 -9.57
C ASP A 33 14.13 8.68 -8.47
N CYS A 34 12.84 8.32 -8.43
CA CYS A 34 11.97 8.58 -7.28
C CYS A 34 11.73 7.29 -6.51
N ILE A 35 11.90 7.36 -5.19
CA ILE A 35 11.62 6.29 -4.24
C ILE A 35 10.42 6.70 -3.39
N TYR A 36 9.38 5.88 -3.43
CA TYR A 36 8.20 6.00 -2.59
C TYR A 36 8.26 4.95 -1.50
N THR A 37 8.12 5.38 -0.25
CA THR A 37 8.10 4.48 0.91
C THR A 37 6.72 4.49 1.55
N LEU A 38 6.14 3.30 1.70
CA LEU A 38 4.97 3.03 2.53
C LEU A 38 5.46 2.27 3.76
N GLN A 39 5.18 2.78 4.97
CA GLN A 39 5.46 2.08 6.23
C GLN A 39 4.16 1.80 6.97
N PHE A 40 3.83 0.52 7.10
CA PHE A 40 2.71 0.02 7.87
C PHE A 40 3.21 -0.38 9.26
N THR A 41 2.58 0.15 10.32
CA THR A 41 2.93 -0.18 11.72
C THR A 41 1.80 -0.86 12.49
N ASN A 42 0.64 -1.00 11.86
CA ASN A 42 -0.56 -1.63 12.41
C ASN A 42 -1.14 -2.58 11.36
N ILE A 43 -0.41 -3.68 11.09
CA ILE A 43 -0.90 -4.70 10.17
C ILE A 43 -2.00 -5.49 10.88
N PRO A 44 -3.20 -5.64 10.28
CA PRO A 44 -4.28 -6.41 10.89
C PRO A 44 -3.83 -7.84 11.22
N GLN A 45 -4.06 -8.28 12.45
CA GLN A 45 -3.73 -9.64 12.88
C GLN A 45 -4.48 -10.65 12.01
N GLY A 46 -3.77 -11.59 11.40
CA GLY A 46 -4.35 -12.58 10.47
C GLY A 46 -4.25 -12.18 8.99
N SER A 47 -3.64 -11.03 8.68
CA SER A 47 -3.26 -10.69 7.30
C SER A 47 -2.23 -11.70 6.78
N SER A 48 -2.51 -12.30 5.63
CA SER A 48 -1.58 -13.17 4.91
C SER A 48 -1.07 -12.53 3.62
N GLN A 49 -1.72 -11.46 3.16
CA GLN A 49 -1.41 -10.80 1.89
C GLN A 49 -1.58 -9.28 2.00
N LEU A 50 -0.70 -8.55 1.30
CA LEU A 50 -0.89 -7.14 0.95
C LEU A 50 -0.95 -7.01 -0.57
N LEU A 51 -2.04 -6.41 -1.06
CA LEU A 51 -2.19 -6.05 -2.47
C LEU A 51 -1.93 -4.57 -2.64
N ILE A 52 -1.14 -4.20 -3.64
CA ILE A 52 -0.90 -2.81 -4.04
C ILE A 52 -1.16 -2.70 -5.54
N TYR A 53 -2.14 -1.85 -5.87
CA TYR A 53 -2.40 -1.38 -7.21
C TYR A 53 -2.04 0.09 -7.29
N GLY A 54 -1.31 0.48 -8.32
CA GLY A 54 -0.92 1.86 -8.49
C GLY A 54 -0.86 2.30 -9.94
N ARG A 55 -1.05 3.59 -10.15
CA ARG A 55 -0.85 4.22 -11.45
C ARG A 55 0.11 5.39 -11.31
N LEU A 56 1.13 5.41 -12.17
CA LEU A 56 1.93 6.61 -12.38
C LEU A 56 1.06 7.64 -13.12
N ILE A 57 0.93 8.82 -12.53
CA ILE A 57 0.10 9.91 -13.07
C ILE A 57 0.92 10.79 -14.03
N SER A 58 2.25 10.66 -14.00
CA SER A 58 3.16 11.43 -14.84
C SER A 58 3.42 10.72 -16.18
N GLU A 59 3.53 11.50 -17.25
CA GLU A 59 3.90 11.01 -18.57
C GLU A 59 5.40 10.68 -18.64
N ASN A 60 5.76 9.66 -19.43
CA ASN A 60 7.13 9.18 -19.62
C ASN A 60 7.82 8.74 -18.32
N VAL A 61 7.14 7.97 -17.47
CA VAL A 61 7.72 7.36 -16.27
C VAL A 61 7.47 5.85 -16.29
N LYS A 62 8.42 5.07 -15.82
CA LYS A 62 8.30 3.62 -15.58
C LYS A 62 8.60 3.27 -14.13
N VAL A 63 8.10 2.13 -13.68
CA VAL A 63 8.55 1.48 -12.45
C VAL A 63 9.85 0.75 -12.75
N ASP A 64 10.91 0.99 -11.97
CA ASP A 64 12.19 0.29 -12.08
C ASP A 64 12.23 -0.95 -11.22
N SER A 65 11.74 -0.84 -9.99
CA SER A 65 11.64 -1.97 -9.08
C SER A 65 10.64 -1.70 -7.97
N ILE A 66 10.11 -2.79 -7.42
CA ILE A 66 9.31 -2.78 -6.20
C ILE A 66 10.05 -3.66 -5.22
N SER A 67 10.23 -3.18 -4.00
CA SER A 67 10.76 -4.01 -2.93
C SER A 67 10.00 -3.88 -1.63
N SER A 68 9.98 -4.95 -0.87
CA SER A 68 9.32 -4.99 0.43
C SER A 68 10.27 -5.49 1.50
N SER A 69 10.12 -4.94 2.71
CA SER A 69 10.84 -5.38 3.88
C SER A 69 9.95 -5.58 5.08
N ILE A 70 9.99 -6.81 5.61
CA ILE A 70 9.26 -7.28 6.77
C ILE A 70 10.17 -7.19 7.98
N ASP A 71 9.74 -6.47 9.01
CA ASP A 71 10.47 -6.28 10.28
C ASP A 71 11.95 -5.87 10.11
N SER A 72 12.30 -5.30 8.95
CA SER A 72 13.66 -4.88 8.51
C SER A 72 14.65 -5.98 8.10
N ASP A 73 14.24 -7.26 8.04
CA ASP A 73 15.18 -8.38 7.93
C ASP A 73 15.23 -9.07 6.56
N SER A 74 14.21 -8.91 5.72
CA SER A 74 14.17 -9.49 4.37
C SER A 74 13.85 -8.42 3.34
N VAL A 75 14.51 -8.44 2.19
CA VAL A 75 14.15 -7.61 1.04
C VAL A 75 13.75 -8.54 -0.10
N ASN A 76 12.50 -8.43 -0.56
CA ASN A 76 12.10 -9.04 -1.82
C ASN A 76 12.14 -7.95 -2.89
N GLU A 77 12.97 -8.10 -3.92
CA GLU A 77 13.08 -7.15 -5.03
C GLU A 77 12.47 -7.77 -6.30
N GLN A 78 11.63 -7.00 -6.98
CA GLN A 78 11.05 -7.36 -8.26
C GLN A 78 11.39 -6.29 -9.30
N ASP A 79 11.86 -6.73 -10.48
CA ASP A 79 12.12 -5.85 -11.62
C ASP A 79 10.81 -5.23 -12.11
N GLY A 80 10.82 -3.91 -12.29
CA GLY A 80 9.73 -3.13 -12.87
C GLY A 80 9.94 -2.92 -14.38
N GLY A 81 8.83 -2.68 -15.08
CA GLY A 81 8.84 -2.34 -16.51
C GLY A 81 7.63 -1.55 -16.98
N ASP A 82 6.55 -1.54 -16.19
CA ASP A 82 5.28 -0.91 -16.56
C ASP A 82 5.14 0.51 -16.01
N THR A 83 4.19 1.26 -16.58
CA THR A 83 3.74 2.58 -16.07
C THR A 83 2.69 2.46 -14.97
N ALA A 84 2.40 1.23 -14.55
CA ALA A 84 1.48 0.86 -13.50
C ALA A 84 2.16 -0.11 -12.52
N ILE A 85 1.69 -0.10 -11.28
CA ILE A 85 2.25 -0.86 -10.16
C ILE A 85 1.21 -1.93 -9.82
N TYR A 86 1.62 -3.19 -9.82
CA TYR A 86 0.80 -4.32 -9.39
C TYR A 86 1.66 -5.23 -8.54
N GLU A 87 1.39 -5.29 -7.25
CA GLU A 87 2.18 -6.08 -6.32
C GLU A 87 1.26 -6.88 -5.38
N LEU A 88 1.59 -8.17 -5.22
CA LEU A 88 1.01 -9.05 -4.21
C LEU A 88 2.14 -9.54 -3.31
N LEU A 89 2.14 -9.08 -2.07
CA LEU A 89 3.13 -9.46 -1.07
C LEU A 89 2.52 -10.48 -0.12
N GLU A 90 3.14 -11.65 -0.02
CA GLU A 90 2.82 -12.61 1.04
C GLU A 90 3.41 -12.14 2.37
N ILE A 91 2.58 -12.18 3.41
CA ILE A 91 2.90 -11.71 4.76
C ILE A 91 2.82 -12.90 5.69
N SER A 92 3.91 -13.16 6.41
CA SER A 92 3.92 -14.19 7.43
C SER A 92 3.11 -13.77 8.65
N ASN A 93 2.55 -14.74 9.37
CA ASN A 93 1.95 -14.46 10.66
C ASN A 93 3.01 -13.84 11.60
N ASN A 94 2.66 -12.74 12.27
CA ASN A 94 3.46 -11.96 13.24
C ASN A 94 4.25 -10.75 12.71
N VAL A 95 4.04 -10.29 11.47
CA VAL A 95 4.66 -9.01 11.04
C VAL A 95 4.10 -7.85 11.85
N GLN A 96 4.99 -7.05 12.42
CA GLN A 96 4.63 -5.82 13.15
C GLN A 96 4.77 -4.60 12.25
N ASP A 97 5.84 -4.58 11.45
CA ASP A 97 6.14 -3.50 10.53
C ASP A 97 6.41 -4.04 9.12
N LEU A 98 5.78 -3.41 8.12
CA LEU A 98 6.03 -3.68 6.70
C LEU A 98 6.42 -2.37 6.01
N LYS A 99 7.54 -2.40 5.28
CA LYS A 99 7.96 -1.29 4.42
C LYS A 99 7.89 -1.71 2.98
N VAL A 100 7.28 -0.90 2.13
CA VAL A 100 7.30 -1.09 0.68
C VAL A 100 7.98 0.10 0.04
N LEU A 101 8.97 -0.18 -0.80
CA LEU A 101 9.74 0.77 -1.59
C LEU A 101 9.37 0.60 -3.05
N ILE A 102 9.00 1.67 -3.70
CA ILE A 102 8.72 1.68 -5.14
C ILE A 102 9.69 2.65 -5.78
N LYS A 103 10.54 2.13 -6.67
CA LYS A 103 11.49 2.91 -7.44
C LYS A 103 10.93 3.16 -8.83
N THR A 104 10.96 4.41 -9.27
CA THR A 104 10.48 4.82 -10.59
C THR A 104 11.49 5.72 -11.28
N SER A 105 11.56 5.64 -12.61
CA SER A 105 12.40 6.51 -13.43
C SER A 105 11.70 7.09 -14.66
N THR A 106 12.26 8.16 -15.22
CA THR A 106 11.78 8.74 -16.47
C THR A 106 12.25 7.92 -17.68
N LEU A 107 11.39 7.83 -18.69
CA LEU A 107 11.67 7.12 -19.95
C LEU A 107 12.49 7.93 -20.94
N ASP A 108 12.54 9.26 -20.77
CA ASP A 108 13.37 10.14 -21.57
C ASP A 108 14.63 10.53 -20.79
N ASP A 109 15.78 10.41 -21.45
CA ASP A 109 17.13 10.79 -20.99
C ASP A 109 17.28 12.32 -20.81
N THR A 110 16.19 13.05 -20.61
CA THR A 110 16.19 14.49 -20.44
C THR A 110 16.40 14.85 -18.98
N ASP A 111 17.39 15.70 -18.70
CA ASP A 111 17.72 16.26 -17.37
C ASP A 111 16.61 17.12 -16.74
N TYR A 112 15.43 17.18 -17.35
CA TYR A 112 14.30 17.91 -16.80
C TYR A 112 13.72 17.15 -15.60
N ARG A 113 13.60 17.85 -14.47
CA ARG A 113 12.88 17.36 -13.31
C ARG A 113 11.45 17.03 -13.72
N LYS A 114 11.12 15.74 -13.75
CA LYS A 114 9.73 15.31 -13.82
C LYS A 114 9.28 15.01 -12.40
N ASP A 115 8.32 15.78 -11.94
CA ASP A 115 7.58 15.42 -10.75
C ASP A 115 6.81 14.13 -11.08
N VAL A 116 7.30 13.01 -10.54
CA VAL A 116 6.60 11.75 -10.62
C VAL A 116 5.51 11.77 -9.54
N SER A 117 4.26 11.74 -9.99
CA SER A 117 3.09 11.57 -9.15
C SER A 117 2.60 10.14 -9.26
N VAL A 118 2.24 9.54 -8.12
CA VAL A 118 1.79 8.14 -8.04
C VAL A 118 0.53 8.07 -7.19
N SER A 119 -0.53 7.48 -7.75
CA SER A 119 -1.70 7.09 -6.97
C SER A 119 -1.62 5.61 -6.68
N LEU A 120 -1.66 5.25 -5.40
CA LEU A 120 -1.69 3.88 -4.92
C LEU A 120 -3.01 3.59 -4.22
N ILE A 121 -3.54 2.41 -4.45
CA ILE A 121 -4.64 1.79 -3.72
C ILE A 121 -4.12 0.44 -3.27
N GLY A 122 -4.29 0.11 -2.01
CA GLY A 122 -3.90 -1.21 -1.52
C GLY A 122 -4.74 -1.65 -0.34
N GLY A 123 -4.46 -2.84 0.15
CA GLY A 123 -5.24 -3.45 1.21
C GLY A 123 -4.66 -4.75 1.70
N PHE A 124 -4.93 -5.06 2.97
CA PHE A 124 -4.60 -6.35 3.55
C PHE A 124 -5.76 -7.33 3.39
N SER A 125 -5.44 -8.59 3.13
CA SER A 125 -6.38 -9.70 3.12
C SER A 125 -5.82 -10.92 3.85
N GLY A 126 -6.72 -11.79 4.29
CA GLY A 126 -6.40 -13.05 4.96
C GLY A 126 -7.67 -13.85 5.23
N ASP A 127 -7.52 -15.14 5.55
CA ASP A 127 -8.63 -16.08 5.64
C ASP A 127 -9.63 -15.72 6.76
N ASP A 128 -9.13 -15.13 7.85
CA ASP A 128 -9.90 -14.83 9.06
C ASP A 128 -10.00 -13.33 9.38
N ILE A 129 -9.78 -12.45 8.39
CA ILE A 129 -9.85 -10.99 8.58
C ILE A 129 -10.79 -10.30 7.60
N GLU A 130 -11.41 -9.21 8.04
CA GLU A 130 -12.02 -8.27 7.12
C GLU A 130 -10.94 -7.57 6.29
N SER A 131 -11.13 -7.52 4.97
CA SER A 131 -10.18 -6.86 4.08
C SER A 131 -10.11 -5.37 4.39
N THR A 132 -8.90 -4.83 4.49
CA THR A 132 -8.70 -3.39 4.67
C THR A 132 -8.39 -2.73 3.33
N GLN A 133 -8.56 -1.41 3.27
CA GLN A 133 -8.19 -0.63 2.10
C GLN A 133 -7.55 0.70 2.53
N PHE A 134 -6.54 1.12 1.77
CA PHE A 134 -6.00 2.47 1.81
C PHE A 134 -5.87 3.04 0.39
N GLN A 135 -5.87 4.37 0.29
CA GLN A 135 -5.56 5.09 -0.93
C GLN A 135 -4.61 6.23 -0.62
N ILE A 136 -3.52 6.35 -1.39
CA ILE A 136 -2.48 7.34 -1.19
C ILE A 136 -2.14 7.99 -2.52
N MET A 137 -1.94 9.30 -2.48
CA MET A 137 -1.42 10.09 -3.57
C MET A 137 -0.05 10.65 -3.17
N PHE A 138 0.98 10.34 -3.95
CA PHE A 138 2.25 11.03 -3.89
C PHE A 138 2.30 12.07 -5.00
N GLN A 139 2.65 13.31 -4.65
CA GLN A 139 2.86 14.41 -5.59
C GLN A 139 4.32 14.77 -5.69
#